data_AF-A0A7X1I2W8-F1
#
_entry.id   AF-A0A7X1I2W8-F1
#
_cell.length_a   1.000
_cell.length_b   1.000
_cell.length_c   1.000
_cell.angle_alpha   90.00
_cell.angle_beta   90.00
_cell.angle_gamma   90.00
#
_symmetry.space_group_name_H-M   'P 1'
#
loop_
_entity.id
_entity.type
_entity.pdbx_description
1 polymer ?
#
loop_
_entity_poly.entity_id
_entity_poly.type
_entity_poly.pdbx_seq_one_letter_code
_entity_poly.pdbx_strand_id
1 'polypeptide(L)'
;MSDRIVGGINLTGYKLSRKAQQVIDAWREAEQRAIAYRRENAEYIPQYSRSWGGKRVGGDTPALVRAERELKQLDALAVAEGKPLTDRDAYLAPVLAKAEEVARTLPLLDKAAEDRRQEAESAVFNELPALATQALENARKAKANHDKAYEAFLSAQAALKASVDRITNVITMGQVDSAWIRGLNRNGDEYAGVLEFTEDGKLTYKSAWNLHFVGGVAMNVDMVDLGGLVDLDG
;
A
#
# COMPACT_ATOMS: atom_id res chain seq x y z
N MET A 1 -4.00 -2.38 1.90
CA MET A 1 -2.99 -3.38 2.34
C MET A 1 -2.69 -3.27 3.85
N SER A 2 -3.64 -2.84 4.69
CA SER A 2 -3.42 -2.61 6.14
C SER A 2 -4.09 -3.68 7.02
N ASP A 3 -4.68 -4.71 6.42
CA ASP A 3 -5.77 -5.46 7.05
C ASP A 3 -5.30 -6.58 7.98
N ARG A 4 -4.03 -6.59 8.41
CA ARG A 4 -3.44 -7.66 9.23
C ARG A 4 -2.53 -7.15 10.35
N ILE A 5 -2.73 -5.91 10.80
CA ILE A 5 -2.02 -5.40 11.98
C ILE A 5 -2.85 -5.69 13.24
N VAL A 6 -2.26 -6.36 14.22
CA VAL A 6 -2.87 -6.63 15.54
C VAL A 6 -1.85 -6.27 16.60
N GLY A 7 -2.18 -5.39 17.56
CA GLY A 7 -1.25 -4.97 18.61
C GLY A 7 0.05 -4.34 18.08
N GLY A 8 0.02 -3.72 16.90
CA GLY A 8 1.20 -3.17 16.23
C GLY A 8 2.05 -4.18 15.44
N ILE A 9 1.67 -5.46 15.42
CA ILE A 9 2.39 -6.52 14.70
C ILE A 9 1.75 -6.73 13.33
N ASN A 10 2.55 -6.62 12.25
CA ASN A 10 2.10 -6.93 10.89
C ASN A 10 2.13 -8.45 10.63
N LEU A 11 0.95 -9.06 10.50
CA LEU A 11 0.78 -10.51 10.31
C LEU A 11 0.74 -10.93 8.82
N THR A 12 1.15 -10.07 7.90
CA THR A 12 1.20 -10.38 6.47
C THR A 12 2.25 -11.46 6.18
N GLY A 13 1.87 -12.49 5.43
CA GLY A 13 2.77 -13.61 5.08
C GLY A 13 2.93 -14.68 6.16
N TYR A 14 2.33 -14.51 7.33
CA TYR A 14 2.35 -15.49 8.41
C TYR A 14 1.17 -16.48 8.33
N LYS A 15 1.42 -17.72 8.76
CA LYS A 15 0.38 -18.72 9.03
C LYS A 15 0.09 -18.75 10.53
N LEU A 16 -1.04 -18.18 10.91
CA LEU A 16 -1.54 -18.20 12.28
C LEU A 16 -2.17 -19.56 12.62
N SER A 17 -2.23 -19.91 13.90
CA SER A 17 -3.06 -21.04 14.31
C SER A 17 -4.54 -20.76 14.05
N ARG A 18 -5.34 -21.83 13.92
CA ARG A 18 -6.81 -21.71 13.80
C ARG A 18 -7.41 -20.94 14.97
N LYS A 19 -6.85 -21.10 16.17
CA LYS A 19 -7.34 -20.43 17.39
C LYS A 19 -7.08 -18.93 17.33
N ALA A 20 -5.87 -18.48 16.99
CA ALA A 20 -5.60 -17.05 16.85
C ALA A 20 -6.42 -16.42 15.73
N GLN A 21 -6.56 -17.11 14.59
CA GLN A 21 -7.40 -16.61 13.50
C GLN A 21 -8.86 -16.41 13.93
N GLN A 22 -9.45 -17.37 14.66
CA GLN A 22 -10.81 -17.27 15.18
C GLN A 22 -11.01 -16.06 16.10
N VAL A 23 -10.05 -15.80 17.00
CA VAL A 23 -10.14 -14.65 17.91
C VAL A 23 -9.99 -13.32 17.16
N ILE A 24 -9.08 -13.25 16.18
CA ILE A 24 -8.93 -12.07 15.31
C ILE A 24 -10.20 -11.80 14.51
N ASP A 25 -10.83 -12.84 13.96
CA ASP A 25 -12.07 -12.72 13.19
C ASP A 25 -13.22 -12.25 14.09
N ALA A 26 -13.33 -12.80 15.31
CA ALA A 26 -14.33 -12.37 16.29
C ALA A 26 -14.16 -10.90 16.71
N TRP A 27 -12.93 -10.42 16.85
CA TRP A 27 -12.65 -9.01 17.09
C TRP A 27 -13.11 -8.13 15.93
N ARG A 28 -12.76 -8.49 14.69
CA ARG A 28 -13.19 -7.74 13.49
C ARG A 28 -14.71 -7.71 13.35
N GLU A 29 -15.37 -8.81 13.62
CA GLU A 29 -16.83 -8.88 13.60
C GLU A 29 -17.45 -7.97 14.67
N ALA A 30 -16.89 -7.93 15.88
CA ALA A 30 -17.34 -7.01 16.92
C ALA A 30 -17.15 -5.53 16.52
N GLU A 31 -15.99 -5.18 15.95
CA GLU A 31 -15.71 -3.83 15.45
C GLU A 31 -16.66 -3.44 14.30
N GLN A 32 -16.86 -4.33 13.33
CA GLN A 32 -17.77 -4.10 12.21
C GLN A 32 -19.21 -3.92 12.69
N ARG A 33 -19.66 -4.69 13.69
CA ARG A 33 -20.99 -4.49 14.31
C ARG A 33 -21.13 -3.13 14.97
N ALA A 34 -20.11 -2.68 15.72
CA ALA A 34 -20.11 -1.34 16.31
C ALA A 34 -20.16 -0.24 15.25
N ILE A 35 -19.36 -0.36 14.18
CA ILE A 35 -19.35 0.58 13.05
C ILE A 35 -20.70 0.59 12.33
N ALA A 36 -21.28 -0.58 12.05
CA ALA A 36 -22.57 -0.71 11.39
C ALA A 36 -23.67 -0.05 12.22
N TYR A 37 -23.76 -0.36 13.52
CA TYR A 37 -24.75 0.24 14.42
C TYR A 37 -24.60 1.76 14.48
N ARG A 38 -23.35 2.27 14.55
CA ARG A 38 -23.08 3.72 14.53
C ARG A 38 -23.55 4.38 13.24
N ARG A 39 -23.37 3.73 12.09
CA ARG A 39 -23.82 4.23 10.78
C ARG A 39 -25.34 4.23 10.67
N GLU A 40 -25.99 3.13 11.05
CA GLU A 40 -27.45 2.97 11.01
C GLU A 40 -28.16 3.97 11.93
N ASN A 41 -27.53 4.35 13.05
CA ASN A 41 -28.12 5.23 14.05
C ASN A 41 -27.47 6.63 14.07
N ALA A 42 -26.78 7.04 13.00
CA ALA A 42 -25.99 8.27 12.97
C ALA A 42 -26.82 9.53 13.29
N GLU A 43 -28.10 9.55 12.93
CA GLU A 43 -29.01 10.66 13.21
C GLU A 43 -29.42 10.80 14.69
N TYR A 44 -29.21 9.75 15.48
CA TYR A 44 -29.48 9.71 16.91
C TYR A 44 -28.22 9.90 17.76
N ILE A 45 -27.07 10.18 17.13
CA ILE A 45 -25.81 10.43 17.83
C ILE A 45 -25.62 11.95 18.00
N PRO A 46 -25.34 12.43 19.23
CA PRO A 46 -25.09 13.84 19.47
C PRO A 46 -23.95 14.40 18.62
N GLN A 47 -24.20 15.52 17.95
CA GLN A 47 -23.18 16.24 17.21
C GLN A 47 -22.63 17.38 18.06
N TYR A 48 -21.34 17.30 18.39
CA TYR A 48 -20.64 18.35 19.12
C TYR A 48 -19.90 19.24 18.13
N SER A 49 -20.27 20.51 18.07
CA SER A 49 -19.42 21.52 17.41
C SER A 49 -18.33 21.96 18.38
N ARG A 50 -17.12 22.18 17.87
CA ARG A 50 -16.10 22.90 18.64
C ARG A 50 -16.31 24.39 18.41
N SER A 51 -16.60 25.15 19.46
CA SER A 51 -16.56 26.60 19.35
C SER A 51 -15.10 27.08 19.29
N TRP A 52 -14.90 28.28 18.71
CA TRP A 52 -13.64 29.01 18.79
C TRP A 52 -13.33 29.25 20.28
N GLY A 53 -12.35 28.53 20.83
CA GLY A 53 -12.09 28.46 22.28
C GLY A 53 -12.12 27.04 22.87
N GLY A 54 -12.40 26.01 22.07
CA GLY A 54 -12.20 24.59 22.45
C GLY A 54 -13.29 23.99 23.34
N LYS A 55 -14.27 24.79 23.79
CA LYS A 55 -15.46 24.25 24.45
C LYS A 55 -16.33 23.52 23.42
N ARG A 56 -16.74 22.29 23.75
CA ARG A 56 -17.79 21.59 22.99
C ARG A 56 -19.10 22.35 23.20
N VAL A 57 -19.71 22.82 22.12
CA VAL A 57 -20.99 23.50 22.14
C VAL A 57 -21.97 22.67 21.31
N GLY A 58 -23.13 22.38 21.91
CA GLY A 58 -24.15 21.49 21.32
C GLY A 58 -24.08 20.06 21.87
N GLY A 59 -25.23 19.39 21.88
CA GLY A 59 -25.41 18.00 22.29
C GLY A 59 -26.70 17.38 21.76
N ASP A 60 -27.40 18.08 20.86
CA ASP A 60 -28.64 17.59 20.26
C ASP A 60 -28.32 16.62 19.13
N THR A 61 -29.18 15.62 18.98
CA THR A 61 -29.07 14.66 17.88
C THR A 61 -29.69 15.29 16.62
N PRO A 62 -29.17 14.99 15.41
CA PRO A 62 -29.79 15.45 14.17
C PRO A 62 -31.30 15.14 14.06
N ALA A 63 -31.72 13.97 14.55
CA ALA A 63 -33.13 13.58 14.59
C ALA A 63 -33.95 14.49 15.52
N LEU A 64 -33.42 14.85 16.69
CA LEU A 64 -34.10 15.77 17.61
C LEU A 64 -34.24 17.16 17.02
N VAL A 65 -33.18 17.69 16.41
CA VAL A 65 -33.20 19.01 15.73
C VAL A 65 -34.25 19.03 14.60
N ARG A 66 -34.36 17.93 13.84
CA ARG A 66 -35.37 17.80 12.78
C ARG A 66 -36.78 17.76 13.37
N ALA A 67 -37.01 16.92 14.39
CA ALA A 67 -38.30 16.80 15.05
C ALA A 67 -38.76 18.13 15.67
N GLU A 68 -37.86 18.88 16.30
CA GLU A 68 -38.20 20.21 16.83
C GLU A 68 -38.53 21.23 15.74
N ARG A 69 -37.88 21.15 14.57
CA ARG A 69 -38.21 22.00 13.42
C ARG A 69 -39.58 21.66 12.85
N GLU A 70 -39.91 20.37 12.72
CA GLU A 70 -41.21 19.91 12.25
C GLU A 70 -42.33 20.29 13.23
N LEU A 71 -42.10 20.12 14.54
CA LEU A 71 -43.05 20.54 15.56
C LEU A 71 -43.38 22.04 15.48
N LYS A 72 -42.37 22.89 15.28
CA LYS A 72 -42.58 24.34 15.06
C LYS A 72 -43.43 24.63 13.83
N GLN A 73 -43.31 23.83 12.77
CA GLN A 73 -44.14 23.99 11.57
C GLN A 73 -45.58 23.55 11.83
N LEU A 74 -45.77 22.43 12.54
CA LEU A 74 -47.10 21.95 12.94
C LEU A 74 -47.81 22.94 13.86
N ASP A 75 -47.10 23.51 14.83
CA ASP A 75 -47.64 24.52 15.74
C ASP A 75 -48.02 25.81 14.99
N ALA A 76 -47.20 26.25 14.03
CA ALA A 76 -47.54 27.41 13.20
C ALA A 76 -48.82 27.19 12.38
N LEU A 77 -49.02 25.98 11.85
CA LEU A 77 -50.24 25.61 11.14
C LEU A 77 -51.44 25.52 12.09
N ALA A 78 -51.28 24.91 13.28
CA ALA A 78 -52.33 24.83 14.28
C ALA A 78 -52.81 26.23 14.71
N VAL A 79 -51.89 27.17 14.91
CA VAL A 79 -52.21 28.57 15.20
C VAL A 79 -52.98 29.23 14.06
N ALA A 80 -52.56 29.02 12.81
CA ALA A 80 -53.24 29.59 11.64
C ALA A 80 -54.67 29.05 11.45
N GLU A 81 -54.90 27.79 11.83
CA GLU A 81 -56.19 27.11 11.70
C GLU A 81 -57.06 27.18 12.97
N GLY A 82 -56.59 27.83 14.05
CA GLY A 82 -57.30 27.91 15.33
C GLY A 82 -57.44 26.57 16.05
N LYS A 83 -56.54 25.61 15.78
CA LYS A 83 -56.50 24.29 16.40
C LYS A 83 -55.59 24.29 17.64
N PRO A 84 -55.78 23.35 18.58
CA PRO A 84 -54.84 23.17 19.69
C PRO A 84 -53.44 22.81 19.18
N LEU A 85 -52.42 23.25 19.92
CA LEU A 85 -51.02 22.93 19.63
C LEU A 85 -50.73 21.44 19.77
N THR A 86 -49.69 20.98 19.08
CA THR A 86 -49.25 19.59 19.21
C THR A 86 -48.60 19.39 20.57
N ASP A 87 -48.91 18.29 21.26
CA ASP A 87 -48.23 17.94 22.51
C ASP A 87 -46.74 17.65 22.21
N ARG A 88 -45.88 18.57 22.67
CA ARG A 88 -44.44 18.52 22.45
C ARG A 88 -43.82 17.24 23.02
N ASP A 89 -44.18 16.87 24.24
CA ASP A 89 -43.53 15.77 24.93
C ASP A 89 -43.93 14.44 24.30
N ALA A 90 -45.21 14.29 23.95
CA ALA A 90 -45.69 13.14 23.19
C ALA A 90 -45.05 13.05 21.79
N TYR A 91 -44.87 14.17 21.09
CA TYR A 91 -44.26 14.21 19.77
C TYR A 91 -42.77 13.85 19.78
N LEU A 92 -42.01 14.35 20.77
CA LEU A 92 -40.56 14.14 20.85
C LEU A 92 -40.17 12.82 21.55
N ALA A 93 -41.05 12.23 22.37
CA ALA A 93 -40.82 10.98 23.08
C ALA A 93 -40.18 9.84 22.26
N PRO A 94 -40.65 9.48 21.05
CA PRO A 94 -40.04 8.39 20.28
C PRO A 94 -38.59 8.68 19.86
N VAL A 95 -38.28 9.94 19.52
CA VAL A 95 -36.92 10.35 19.12
C VAL A 95 -35.98 10.31 20.31
N LEU A 96 -36.44 10.81 21.47
CA LEU A 96 -35.68 10.78 22.73
C LEU A 96 -35.42 9.33 23.19
N ALA A 97 -36.43 8.46 23.12
CA ALA A 97 -36.29 7.05 23.47
C ALA A 97 -35.25 6.33 22.59
N LYS A 98 -35.26 6.60 21.28
CA LYS A 98 -34.27 6.02 20.36
C LYS A 98 -32.86 6.57 20.61
N ALA A 99 -32.73 7.87 20.86
CA ALA A 99 -31.45 8.48 21.22
C ALA A 99 -30.86 7.89 22.51
N GLU A 100 -31.69 7.62 23.52
CA GLU A 100 -31.26 6.98 24.77
C GLU A 100 -30.86 5.51 24.58
N GLU A 101 -31.58 4.75 23.75
CA GLU A 101 -31.19 3.39 23.35
C GLU A 101 -29.79 3.39 22.71
N VAL A 102 -29.55 4.28 21.75
CA VAL A 102 -28.28 4.40 21.02
C VAL A 102 -27.16 4.82 21.96
N ALA A 103 -27.42 5.78 22.85
CA ALA A 103 -26.45 6.26 23.84
C ALA A 103 -26.02 5.18 24.84
N ARG A 104 -26.91 4.22 25.17
CA ARG A 104 -26.58 3.06 26.02
C ARG A 104 -25.91 1.93 25.25
N THR A 105 -26.33 1.70 24.01
CA THR A 105 -25.87 0.56 23.21
C THR A 105 -24.46 0.76 22.66
N LEU A 106 -24.15 1.96 22.15
CA LEU A 106 -22.84 2.23 21.54
C LEU A 106 -21.66 1.96 22.48
N PRO A 107 -21.64 2.46 23.74
CA PRO A 107 -20.54 2.17 24.66
C PRO A 107 -20.37 0.68 24.98
N LEU A 108 -21.46 -0.10 24.99
CA LEU A 108 -21.41 -1.54 25.23
C LEU A 108 -20.81 -2.27 24.02
N LEU A 109 -21.16 -1.85 22.80
CA LEU A 109 -20.56 -2.39 21.57
C LEU A 109 -19.08 -2.03 21.48
N ASP A 110 -18.72 -0.78 21.75
CA ASP A 110 -17.32 -0.32 21.76
C ASP A 110 -16.51 -1.10 22.82
N LYS A 111 -17.06 -1.32 24.01
CA LYS A 111 -16.42 -2.14 25.06
C LYS A 111 -16.26 -3.59 24.62
N ALA A 112 -17.29 -4.19 24.02
CA ALA A 112 -17.22 -5.57 23.54
C ALA A 112 -16.16 -5.72 22.44
N ALA A 113 -16.03 -4.75 21.53
CA ALA A 113 -14.98 -4.74 20.53
C ALA A 113 -13.58 -4.60 21.16
N GLU A 114 -13.44 -3.76 22.18
CA GLU A 114 -12.19 -3.58 22.93
C GLU A 114 -11.76 -4.85 23.69
N ASP A 115 -12.68 -5.50 24.40
CA ASP A 115 -12.41 -6.76 25.11
C ASP A 115 -11.93 -7.84 24.12
N ARG A 116 -12.53 -7.91 22.93
CA ARG A 116 -12.10 -8.81 21.85
C ARG A 116 -10.76 -8.41 21.24
N ARG A 117 -10.46 -7.12 21.14
CA ARG A 117 -9.15 -6.63 20.68
C ARG A 117 -8.04 -7.13 21.60
N GLN A 118 -8.23 -7.00 22.91
CA GLN A 118 -7.27 -7.46 23.92
C GLN A 118 -7.08 -8.98 23.88
N GLU A 119 -8.17 -9.73 23.65
CA GLU A 119 -8.11 -11.18 23.43
C GLU A 119 -7.28 -11.52 22.17
N ALA A 120 -7.51 -10.83 21.06
CA ALA A 120 -6.80 -11.03 19.81
C ALA A 120 -5.31 -10.68 19.93
N GLU A 121 -4.98 -9.54 20.57
CA GLU A 121 -3.61 -9.14 20.86
C GLU A 121 -2.90 -10.22 21.69
N SER A 122 -3.53 -10.69 22.77
CA SER A 122 -2.98 -11.75 23.63
C SER A 122 -2.75 -13.06 22.86
N ALA A 123 -3.69 -13.44 21.98
CA ALA A 123 -3.54 -14.63 21.14
C ALA A 123 -2.34 -14.51 20.19
N VAL A 124 -2.13 -13.34 19.58
CA VAL A 124 -0.98 -13.08 18.71
C VAL A 124 0.33 -13.08 19.50
N PHE A 125 0.37 -12.45 20.68
CA PHE A 125 1.56 -12.44 21.53
C PHE A 125 2.00 -13.85 21.91
N ASN A 126 1.05 -14.75 22.20
CA ASN A 126 1.34 -16.14 22.51
C ASN A 126 1.89 -16.94 21.31
N GLU A 127 1.63 -16.51 20.08
CA GLU A 127 2.14 -17.15 18.86
C GLU A 127 3.48 -16.58 18.38
N LEU A 128 3.96 -15.47 18.94
CA LEU A 128 5.19 -14.81 18.50
C LEU A 128 6.40 -15.75 18.32
N PRO A 129 6.68 -16.72 19.20
CA PRO A 129 7.81 -17.64 18.99
C PRO A 129 7.64 -18.50 17.72
N ALA A 130 6.43 -18.98 17.45
CA ALA A 130 6.13 -19.76 16.25
C ALA A 130 6.22 -18.88 14.99
N LEU A 131 5.74 -17.64 15.07
CA LEU A 131 5.87 -16.67 13.98
C LEU A 131 7.33 -16.32 13.69
N ALA A 132 8.15 -16.08 14.72
CA ALA A 132 9.58 -15.83 14.57
C ALA A 132 10.29 -17.00 13.87
N THR A 133 9.91 -18.24 14.19
CA THR A 133 10.43 -19.43 13.52
C THR A 133 10.05 -19.45 12.04
N GLN A 134 8.78 -19.19 11.70
CA GLN A 134 8.34 -19.07 10.30
C GLN A 134 9.08 -17.96 9.55
N ALA A 135 9.29 -16.80 10.19
CA ALA A 135 10.01 -15.67 9.60
C ALA A 135 11.44 -16.07 9.25
N LEU A 136 12.13 -16.75 10.16
CA LEU A 136 13.50 -17.23 9.96
C LEU A 136 13.58 -18.24 8.82
N GLU A 137 12.65 -19.19 8.75
CA GLU A 137 12.57 -20.15 7.65
C GLU A 137 12.32 -19.48 6.30
N ASN A 138 11.40 -18.53 6.25
CA ASN A 138 11.10 -17.76 5.04
C ASN A 138 12.29 -16.91 4.61
N ALA A 139 12.98 -16.25 5.55
CA ALA A 139 14.19 -15.48 5.28
C ALA A 139 15.31 -16.36 4.73
N ARG A 140 15.52 -17.55 5.29
CA ARG A 140 16.51 -18.53 4.78
C ARG A 140 16.20 -18.97 3.35
N LYS A 141 14.92 -19.28 3.05
CA LYS A 141 14.48 -19.63 1.69
C LYS A 141 14.66 -18.46 0.72
N ALA A 142 14.28 -17.25 1.13
CA ALA A 142 14.43 -16.05 0.34
C ALA A 142 15.91 -15.77 0.03
N LYS A 143 16.80 -15.89 1.02
CA LYS A 143 18.25 -15.76 0.81
C LYS A 143 18.77 -16.80 -0.17
N ALA A 144 18.41 -18.07 -0.02
CA ALA A 144 18.85 -19.12 -0.93
C ALA A 144 18.39 -18.87 -2.39
N ASN A 145 17.17 -18.36 -2.57
CA ASN A 145 16.67 -17.99 -3.90
C ASN A 145 17.40 -16.77 -4.46
N HIS A 146 17.67 -15.76 -3.62
CA HIS A 146 18.45 -14.59 -4.00
C HIS A 146 19.86 -14.99 -4.45
N ASP A 147 20.56 -15.83 -3.67
CA ASP A 147 21.93 -16.26 -3.99
C ASP A 147 21.97 -17.00 -5.34
N LYS A 148 21.02 -17.89 -5.60
CA LYS A 148 20.89 -18.57 -6.92
C LYS A 148 20.64 -17.59 -8.05
N ALA A 149 19.75 -16.62 -7.85
CA ALA A 149 19.46 -15.59 -8.86
C ALA A 149 20.70 -14.72 -9.13
N TYR A 150 21.48 -14.42 -8.09
CA TYR A 150 22.71 -13.66 -8.20
C TYR A 150 23.80 -14.42 -8.95
N GLU A 151 23.99 -15.72 -8.69
CA GLU A 151 24.91 -16.56 -9.46
C GLU A 151 24.50 -16.65 -10.94
N ALA A 152 23.20 -16.83 -11.22
CA ALA A 152 22.68 -16.83 -12.58
C ALA A 152 22.92 -15.48 -13.27
N PHE A 153 22.74 -14.37 -12.55
CA PHE A 153 23.04 -13.02 -13.04
C PHE A 153 24.54 -12.86 -13.39
N LEU A 154 25.45 -13.28 -12.51
CA LEU A 154 26.90 -13.23 -12.79
C LEU A 154 27.29 -14.07 -14.00
N SER A 155 26.69 -15.25 -14.15
CA SER A 155 26.91 -16.11 -15.32
C SER A 155 26.42 -15.47 -16.62
N ALA A 156 25.20 -14.89 -16.61
CA ALA A 156 24.66 -14.15 -17.74
C ALA A 156 25.53 -12.93 -18.10
N GLN A 157 26.01 -12.20 -17.09
CA GLN A 157 26.92 -11.07 -17.27
C GLN A 157 28.23 -11.50 -17.92
N ALA A 158 28.83 -12.61 -17.47
CA ALA A 158 30.05 -13.16 -18.08
C ALA A 158 29.83 -13.63 -19.52
N ALA A 159 28.69 -14.26 -19.82
CA ALA A 159 28.32 -14.68 -21.17
C ALA A 159 28.13 -13.48 -22.11
N LEU A 160 27.49 -12.40 -21.63
CA LEU A 160 27.36 -11.15 -22.37
C LEU A 160 28.73 -10.54 -22.66
N LYS A 161 29.59 -10.42 -21.63
CA LYS A 161 30.96 -9.92 -21.80
C LYS A 161 31.73 -10.72 -22.85
N ALA A 162 31.70 -12.05 -22.75
CA ALA A 162 32.38 -12.92 -23.71
C ALA A 162 31.84 -12.80 -25.15
N SER A 163 30.57 -12.43 -25.30
CA SER A 163 29.96 -12.19 -26.62
C SER A 163 30.38 -10.83 -27.19
N VAL A 164 30.41 -9.79 -26.35
CA VAL A 164 30.95 -8.46 -26.70
C VAL A 164 32.42 -8.54 -27.09
N ASP A 165 33.23 -9.27 -26.32
CA ASP A 165 34.66 -9.49 -26.62
C ASP A 165 34.84 -10.18 -27.99
N ARG A 166 34.01 -11.19 -28.30
CA ARG A 166 34.01 -11.89 -29.59
C ARG A 166 33.64 -10.96 -30.74
N ILE A 167 32.59 -10.15 -30.59
CA ILE A 167 32.17 -9.20 -31.62
C ILE A 167 33.24 -8.13 -31.84
N THR A 168 33.82 -7.61 -30.75
CA THR A 168 34.93 -6.65 -30.82
C THR A 168 36.10 -7.23 -31.59
N ASN A 169 36.50 -8.47 -31.31
CA ASN A 169 37.59 -9.14 -32.02
C ASN A 169 37.33 -9.29 -33.53
N VAL A 170 36.09 -9.66 -33.90
CA VAL A 170 35.69 -9.78 -35.32
C VAL A 170 35.75 -8.41 -36.01
N ILE A 171 35.21 -7.37 -35.39
CA ILE A 171 35.21 -6.01 -35.93
C ILE A 171 36.65 -5.48 -36.11
N THR A 172 37.54 -5.79 -35.17
CA THR A 172 38.95 -5.35 -35.24
C THR A 172 39.82 -6.29 -36.07
N MET A 173 39.26 -7.33 -36.69
CA MET A 173 39.99 -8.36 -37.44
C MET A 173 41.13 -9.00 -36.64
N GLY A 174 40.97 -9.13 -35.33
CA GLY A 174 42.01 -9.62 -34.41
C GLY A 174 43.21 -8.69 -34.22
N GLN A 175 43.18 -7.48 -34.78
CA GLN A 175 44.23 -6.47 -34.59
C GLN A 175 43.96 -5.66 -33.32
N VAL A 176 44.56 -6.07 -32.21
CA VAL A 176 44.48 -5.34 -30.93
C VAL A 176 45.41 -4.12 -30.90
N ASP A 177 46.43 -4.11 -31.77
CA ASP A 177 47.48 -3.07 -31.81
C ASP A 177 47.27 -1.97 -32.88
N SER A 178 46.15 -1.93 -33.59
CA SER A 178 45.94 -0.93 -34.65
C SER A 178 44.54 -0.35 -34.66
N ALA A 179 44.35 0.67 -33.84
CA ALA A 179 44.03 2.03 -34.28
C ALA A 179 43.57 2.84 -33.08
N TRP A 180 44.03 4.09 -33.02
CA TRP A 180 43.32 5.11 -32.27
C TRP A 180 41.90 5.24 -32.84
N ILE A 181 40.93 4.55 -32.26
CA ILE A 181 39.53 4.87 -32.46
C ILE A 181 39.29 6.13 -31.63
N ARG A 182 39.20 7.27 -32.32
CA ARG A 182 39.01 8.59 -31.71
C ARG A 182 37.68 8.61 -30.95
N GLY A 183 37.77 8.71 -29.63
CA GLY A 183 36.63 8.99 -28.72
C GLY A 183 37.01 9.76 -27.45
N LEU A 184 38.26 10.25 -27.34
CA LEU A 184 38.70 11.15 -26.27
C LEU A 184 38.58 12.60 -26.73
N ASN A 185 37.68 13.38 -26.14
CA ASN A 185 37.94 14.80 -26.00
C ASN A 185 38.85 15.02 -24.78
N ARG A 186 39.85 15.87 -24.98
CA ARG A 186 41.00 16.24 -24.15
C ARG A 186 40.70 16.75 -22.74
N ASN A 187 39.43 16.80 -22.31
CA ASN A 187 38.99 17.46 -21.07
C ASN A 187 38.33 16.54 -20.04
N GLY A 188 38.23 15.23 -20.28
CA GLY A 188 37.92 14.26 -19.21
C GLY A 188 36.52 14.29 -18.60
N ASP A 189 35.56 15.00 -19.21
CA ASP A 189 34.16 14.95 -18.77
C ASP A 189 33.39 13.82 -19.46
N GLU A 190 32.73 13.00 -18.65
CA GLU A 190 31.81 11.92 -19.01
C GLU A 190 30.78 12.38 -20.05
N TYR A 191 30.48 11.57 -21.07
CA TYR A 191 29.09 11.32 -21.44
C TYR A 191 28.90 9.97 -22.14
N ALA A 192 27.99 9.20 -21.54
CA ALA A 192 26.93 8.39 -22.14
C ALA A 192 27.08 7.93 -23.60
N GLY A 193 26.94 6.61 -23.78
CA GLY A 193 26.08 6.13 -24.87
C GLY A 193 26.68 5.12 -25.83
N VAL A 194 27.42 4.13 -25.35
CA VAL A 194 27.76 2.96 -26.16
C VAL A 194 28.06 1.82 -25.16
N LEU A 195 27.26 0.75 -24.97
CA LEU A 195 26.58 -0.11 -25.93
C LEU A 195 25.54 -1.12 -25.20
N GLU A 196 24.35 -1.57 -25.75
CA GLU A 196 23.67 -2.96 -25.63
C GLU A 196 22.66 -3.47 -26.74
N PHE A 197 22.88 -4.64 -27.40
CA PHE A 197 22.40 -5.11 -28.75
C PHE A 197 20.88 -5.38 -28.91
N THR A 198 20.23 -4.84 -29.95
CA THR A 198 18.85 -5.12 -30.39
C THR A 198 18.77 -6.39 -31.25
N GLU A 199 17.58 -6.90 -31.58
CA GLU A 199 17.39 -8.12 -32.42
C GLU A 199 17.96 -7.96 -33.85
N ASP A 200 18.21 -6.73 -34.28
CA ASP A 200 18.95 -6.30 -35.49
C ASP A 200 20.42 -5.89 -35.21
N GLY A 201 20.92 -6.12 -34.00
CA GLY A 201 22.33 -5.98 -33.62
C GLY A 201 22.81 -4.60 -33.14
N LYS A 202 21.97 -3.73 -32.56
CA LYS A 202 22.38 -2.35 -32.16
C LYS A 202 22.32 -2.04 -30.68
N LEU A 203 23.28 -1.25 -30.19
CA LEU A 203 23.57 -1.15 -28.76
C LEU A 203 23.04 0.14 -28.03
N THR A 204 22.18 0.11 -26.98
CA THR A 204 21.63 1.33 -26.28
C THR A 204 22.09 1.62 -24.83
N TYR A 205 22.06 2.91 -24.43
CA TYR A 205 22.51 3.48 -23.13
C TYR A 205 21.79 2.96 -21.87
N LYS A 206 20.48 2.67 -21.98
CA LYS A 206 19.63 2.34 -20.82
C LYS A 206 19.96 0.98 -20.21
N SER A 207 20.49 0.07 -21.02
CA SER A 207 20.87 -1.27 -20.58
C SER A 207 22.20 -1.31 -19.83
N ALA A 208 23.19 -0.52 -20.26
CA ALA A 208 24.50 -0.44 -19.60
C ALA A 208 24.39 0.09 -18.16
N TRP A 209 23.48 1.03 -17.92
CA TRP A 209 23.18 1.55 -16.58
C TRP A 209 22.54 0.51 -15.66
N ASN A 210 21.62 -0.31 -16.20
CA ASN A 210 20.93 -1.36 -15.44
C ASN A 210 21.83 -2.56 -15.07
N LEU A 211 22.99 -2.70 -15.73
CA LEU A 211 23.95 -3.80 -15.52
C LEU A 211 25.18 -3.41 -14.69
N HIS A 212 25.24 -2.18 -14.16
CA HIS A 212 26.34 -1.67 -13.31
C HIS A 212 27.77 -1.80 -13.91
N PHE A 213 27.92 -1.72 -15.24
CA PHE A 213 29.20 -1.76 -15.95
C PHE A 213 29.97 -0.41 -15.92
N VAL A 214 30.14 0.20 -14.74
CA VAL A 214 30.97 1.42 -14.60
C VAL A 214 32.39 1.00 -14.25
N GLY A 215 33.20 0.75 -15.27
CA GLY A 215 34.63 0.46 -15.11
C GLY A 215 35.25 -0.31 -16.27
N GLY A 216 35.70 0.41 -17.31
CA GLY A 216 36.68 -0.09 -18.28
C GLY A 216 36.15 -0.64 -19.61
N VAL A 217 36.89 -0.31 -20.66
CA VAL A 217 36.85 -0.78 -22.08
C VAL A 217 35.60 -0.44 -22.91
N ALA A 218 34.43 -0.21 -22.31
CA ALA A 218 33.20 0.07 -23.08
C ALA A 218 33.03 1.51 -23.64
N MET A 219 33.97 2.43 -23.41
CA MET A 219 33.77 3.87 -23.73
C MET A 219 34.28 4.34 -25.11
N ASN A 220 34.74 3.45 -26.01
CA ASN A 220 35.53 3.86 -27.19
C ASN A 220 35.08 3.34 -28.57
N VAL A 221 33.78 3.14 -28.85
CA VAL A 221 33.35 2.80 -30.23
C VAL A 221 32.17 3.66 -30.65
N ASP A 222 32.36 4.54 -31.63
CA ASP A 222 31.25 5.09 -32.41
C ASP A 222 30.75 3.99 -33.37
N MET A 223 29.42 3.82 -33.42
CA MET A 223 28.65 2.83 -34.18
C MET A 223 29.40 2.11 -35.33
N VAL A 224 29.45 0.78 -35.24
CA VAL A 224 29.78 -0.08 -36.40
C VAL A 224 28.47 -0.57 -37.01
N ASP A 225 28.21 -0.18 -38.25
CA ASP A 225 27.14 -0.76 -39.07
C ASP A 225 27.60 -2.11 -39.61
N LEU A 226 27.11 -3.20 -39.01
CA LEU A 226 27.40 -4.57 -39.44
C LEU A 226 26.55 -5.00 -40.65
N GLY A 227 25.55 -4.20 -41.05
CA GLY A 227 24.67 -4.51 -42.19
C GLY A 227 25.34 -4.42 -43.56
N GLY A 228 26.55 -3.85 -43.63
CA GLY A 228 27.37 -3.83 -44.85
C GLY A 228 28.45 -4.92 -44.94
N LEU A 229 28.62 -5.75 -43.90
CA LEU A 229 29.66 -6.79 -43.82
C LEU A 229 29.12 -8.20 -43.97
N VAL A 230 27.80 -8.37 -43.84
CA VAL A 230 27.12 -9.65 -44.07
C VAL A 230 26.08 -9.42 -45.17
N ASP A 231 26.46 -9.71 -46.41
CA ASP A 231 25.48 -10.03 -47.44
C ASP A 231 24.82 -11.34 -46.98
N LEU A 232 23.60 -11.24 -46.44
CA LEU A 232 22.78 -12.40 -46.06
C LEU A 232 21.93 -12.92 -47.23
N ASP A 233 22.28 -12.55 -48.46
CA ASP A 233 21.73 -13.15 -49.69
C ASP A 233 22.87 -13.48 -50.66
N GLY A 234 23.49 -14.65 -50.45
CA GLY A 234 24.50 -15.27 -51.32
C GLY A 234 24.77 -16.72 -50.94
#